data_AF-A0A9E2K2T2-F1
#
_entry.id   AF-A0A9E2K2T2-F1
#
_cell.length_a   1.000
_cell.length_b   1.000
_cell.length_c   1.000
_cell.angle_alpha   90.00
_cell.angle_beta   90.00
_cell.angle_gamma   90.00
#
_symmetry.space_group_name_H-M   'P 1'
#
loop_
_entity.id
_entity.type
_entity.pdbx_description
1 polymer ?
#
loop_
_entity_poly.entity_id
_entity_poly.type
_entity_poly.pdbx_seq_one_letter_code
_entity_poly.pdbx_strand_id
1 'polypeptide(L)'
;MAGNPNLDALTPEQQEWWLACGQNLVPTVLVVCGRNGCRATVGEIRADETATLALMHHRHGERTVPYTPRQTEETLGLPPGMTLPGLAEQQERKFKALDNETLRYLPENHRVAKRYNAGDIVFPLDILVYVVCPEHGMLNLLDPDRTVADLRDFIRKTKFGTKRRFFAFRAT
;
A
#
# COMPACT_ATOMS: atom_id res chain seq x y z
N MET A 1 1.88 -13.08 -7.48
CA MET A 1 3.35 -13.07 -7.36
C MET A 1 3.75 -11.68 -6.91
N ALA A 2 4.38 -11.53 -5.74
CA ALA A 2 5.03 -10.24 -5.43
C ALA A 2 6.17 -10.08 -6.43
N GLY A 3 6.18 -8.99 -7.20
CA GLY A 3 7.27 -8.72 -8.12
C GLY A 3 8.60 -8.59 -7.36
N ASN A 4 9.72 -8.82 -8.05
CA ASN A 4 11.03 -8.48 -7.48
C ASN A 4 11.01 -7.01 -7.06
N PRO A 5 11.45 -6.70 -5.83
CA PRO A 5 11.40 -5.33 -5.38
C PRO A 5 12.39 -4.47 -6.18
N ASN A 6 12.07 -3.20 -6.35
CA ASN A 6 12.97 -2.24 -6.99
C ASN A 6 14.19 -2.00 -6.08
N LEU A 7 15.40 -2.11 -6.65
CA LEU A 7 16.67 -1.94 -5.95
C LEU A 7 17.47 -0.72 -6.42
N ASP A 8 16.90 0.13 -7.28
CA ASP A 8 17.60 1.23 -7.97
C ASP A 8 18.16 2.28 -6.99
N ALA A 9 17.59 2.35 -5.78
CA ALA A 9 18.02 3.27 -4.72
C ALA A 9 19.23 2.74 -3.91
N LEU A 10 19.70 1.51 -4.18
CA LEU A 10 20.77 0.86 -3.44
C LEU A 10 22.12 1.00 -4.15
N THR A 11 23.20 1.11 -3.38
CA THR A 11 24.57 0.95 -3.90
C THR A 11 24.80 -0.50 -4.34
N PRO A 12 25.79 -0.79 -5.21
CA PRO A 12 26.07 -2.16 -5.66
C PRO A 12 26.26 -3.16 -4.51
N GLU A 13 27.00 -2.77 -3.47
CA GLU A 13 27.23 -3.60 -2.27
C GLU A 13 25.92 -3.91 -1.53
N GLN A 14 25.02 -2.94 -1.42
CA GLN A 14 23.71 -3.13 -0.78
C GLN A 14 22.78 -4.02 -1.63
N GLN A 15 22.84 -3.90 -2.96
CA GLN A 15 22.12 -4.78 -3.87
C GLN A 15 22.61 -6.22 -3.73
N GLU A 16 23.92 -6.43 -3.74
CA GLU A 16 24.54 -7.74 -3.56
C GLU A 16 24.12 -8.36 -2.22
N TRP A 17 24.22 -7.60 -1.12
CA TRP A 17 23.76 -8.05 0.18
C TRP A 17 22.26 -8.40 0.18
N TRP A 18 21.41 -7.59 -0.45
CA TRP A 18 19.98 -7.85 -0.52
C TRP A 18 19.67 -9.15 -1.26
N LEU A 19 20.32 -9.37 -2.41
CA LEU A 19 20.15 -10.56 -3.24
C LEU A 19 20.69 -11.82 -2.53
N ALA A 20 21.84 -11.72 -1.87
CA ALA A 20 22.49 -12.87 -1.22
C ALA A 20 21.82 -13.25 0.11
N CYS A 21 21.46 -12.26 0.92
CA CYS A 21 21.03 -12.46 2.31
C CYS A 21 19.68 -11.81 2.61
N GLY A 22 19.51 -10.53 2.24
CA GLY A 22 18.38 -9.70 2.65
C GLY A 22 17.00 -10.28 2.28
N GLN A 23 16.85 -10.89 1.09
CA GLN A 23 15.58 -11.47 0.64
C GLN A 23 15.07 -12.63 1.52
N ASN A 24 15.97 -13.38 2.14
CA ASN A 24 15.65 -14.56 2.94
C ASN A 24 15.66 -14.27 4.44
N LEU A 25 16.16 -13.09 4.83
CA LEU A 25 16.23 -12.69 6.23
C LEU A 25 14.82 -12.43 6.79
N VAL A 26 14.56 -12.97 7.98
CA VAL A 26 13.35 -12.65 8.73
C VAL A 26 13.39 -11.16 9.12
N PRO A 27 12.31 -10.38 8.88
CA PRO A 27 12.28 -8.98 9.27
C PRO A 27 12.57 -8.77 10.75
N THR A 28 13.46 -7.82 11.04
CA THR A 28 13.78 -7.40 12.40
C THR A 28 12.67 -6.50 12.93
N VAL A 29 12.21 -5.56 12.10
CA VAL A 29 11.14 -4.61 12.43
C VAL A 29 10.08 -4.61 11.33
N LEU A 30 8.81 -4.52 11.72
CA LEU A 30 7.70 -4.21 10.83
C LEU A 30 7.37 -2.74 10.98
N VAL A 31 7.41 -2.00 9.88
CA VAL A 31 7.00 -0.60 9.83
C VAL A 31 5.49 -0.56 9.67
N VAL A 32 4.82 0.06 10.63
CA VAL A 32 3.36 0.17 10.71
C VAL A 32 2.98 1.63 10.54
N CYS A 33 1.89 1.90 9.80
CA CYS A 33 1.40 3.26 9.57
C CYS A 33 1.19 4.04 10.88
N GLY A 34 0.32 3.59 11.78
CA GLY A 34 0.06 4.24 13.07
C GLY A 34 -0.79 5.52 13.01
N ARG A 35 -0.96 6.14 11.83
CA ARG A 35 -1.83 7.31 11.64
C ARG A 35 -3.25 6.96 12.07
N ASN A 36 -3.84 7.77 12.95
CA ASN A 36 -5.19 7.54 13.51
C ASN A 36 -5.38 6.12 14.09
N GLY A 37 -4.32 5.51 14.65
CA GLY A 37 -4.38 4.14 15.19
C GLY A 37 -4.31 3.02 14.15
N CYS A 38 -4.03 3.34 12.88
CA CYS A 38 -3.88 2.38 11.79
C CYS A 38 -2.82 1.32 12.09
N ARG A 39 -3.17 0.05 11.89
CA ARG A 39 -2.28 -1.11 12.13
C ARG A 39 -1.73 -1.75 10.86
N ALA A 40 -1.95 -1.11 9.70
CA ALA A 40 -1.44 -1.62 8.43
C ALA A 40 0.10 -1.60 8.39
N THR A 41 0.69 -2.74 8.06
CA THR A 41 2.13 -2.84 7.76
C THR A 41 2.41 -2.19 6.41
N VAL A 42 3.29 -1.20 6.41
CA VAL A 42 3.69 -0.42 5.23
C VAL A 42 5.09 -0.77 4.76
N GLY A 43 5.84 -1.55 5.55
CA GLY A 43 7.15 -2.05 5.16
C GLY A 43 7.79 -2.93 6.22
N GLU A 44 8.99 -3.38 5.92
CA GLU A 44 9.81 -4.27 6.72
C GLU A 44 11.23 -3.73 6.79
N ILE A 45 11.85 -3.80 7.96
CA ILE A 45 13.29 -3.57 8.10
C ILE A 45 13.97 -4.92 8.23
N ARG A 46 14.93 -5.15 7.35
CA ARG A 46 15.78 -6.33 7.37
C ARG A 46 17.18 -5.87 7.72
N ALA A 47 17.69 -6.45 8.80
CA ALA A 47 18.94 -6.03 9.39
C ALA A 47 19.67 -7.23 9.97
N ASP A 48 20.97 -7.27 9.76
CA ASP A 48 21.92 -8.15 10.43
C ASP A 48 23.12 -7.31 10.92
N GLU A 49 24.23 -7.97 11.26
CA GLU A 49 25.46 -7.32 11.74
C GLU A 49 26.17 -6.48 10.65
N THR A 50 25.85 -6.70 9.38
CA THR A 50 26.56 -6.12 8.22
C THR A 50 25.75 -5.02 7.53
N ALA A 51 24.43 -5.14 7.45
CA ALA A 51 23.59 -4.15 6.77
C ALA A 51 22.20 -4.00 7.42
N THR A 52 21.56 -2.86 7.12
CA THR A 52 20.19 -2.54 7.53
C THR A 52 19.49 -1.85 6.37
N LEU A 53 18.53 -2.51 5.75
CA LEU A 53 17.75 -2.00 4.62
C LEU A 53 16.25 -2.06 4.91
N ALA A 54 15.51 -1.10 4.33
CA ALA A 54 14.07 -1.02 4.42
C ALA A 54 13.43 -1.52 3.12
N LEU A 55 12.51 -2.48 3.22
CA LEU A 55 11.61 -2.91 2.16
C LEU A 55 10.25 -2.25 2.38
N MET A 56 9.86 -1.32 1.52
CA MET A 56 8.60 -0.62 1.65
C MET A 56 7.56 -1.13 0.66
N HIS A 57 6.36 -1.38 1.17
CA HIS A 57 5.24 -1.82 0.37
C HIS A 57 4.54 -0.62 -0.26
N HIS A 58 4.65 -0.48 -1.57
CA HIS A 58 3.99 0.59 -2.30
C HIS A 58 2.61 0.15 -2.79
N ARG A 59 1.80 -0.27 -1.82
CA ARG A 59 0.48 -0.86 -2.05
C ARG A 59 -0.57 0.08 -1.47
N HIS A 60 -1.40 0.65 -2.34
CA HIS A 60 -2.52 1.49 -1.95
C HIS A 60 -3.83 1.00 -2.57
N GLY A 61 -4.92 1.12 -1.81
CA GLY A 61 -6.27 0.98 -2.33
C GLY A 61 -6.92 -0.39 -2.19
N GLU A 62 -6.62 -1.18 -1.15
CA GLU A 62 -7.58 -2.21 -0.74
C GLU A 62 -8.79 -1.52 -0.09
N ARG A 63 -9.68 -0.98 -0.94
CA ARG A 63 -11.00 -0.53 -0.53
C ARG A 63 -12.05 -1.40 -1.19
N THR A 64 -12.93 -1.94 -0.35
CA THR A 64 -14.20 -2.49 -0.80
C THR A 64 -15.10 -1.31 -1.11
N VAL A 65 -15.51 -1.15 -2.37
CA VAL A 65 -16.45 -0.09 -2.76
C VAL A 65 -17.85 -0.68 -2.94
N PRO A 66 -18.91 0.06 -2.58
CA PRO A 66 -20.27 -0.37 -2.82
C PRO A 66 -20.52 -0.52 -4.32
N TYR A 67 -21.25 -1.58 -4.65
CA TYR A 67 -21.75 -1.89 -5.98
C TYR A 67 -22.88 -0.92 -6.32
N THR A 68 -22.80 -0.30 -7.49
CA THR A 68 -23.94 0.39 -8.08
C THR A 68 -24.56 -0.57 -9.11
N PRO A 69 -25.77 -1.13 -8.85
CA PRO A 69 -26.45 -1.94 -9.85
C PRO A 69 -26.73 -1.15 -11.12
N ARG A 70 -26.75 -1.84 -12.27
CA ARG A 70 -27.28 -1.27 -13.52
C ARG A 70 -28.76 -0.99 -13.31
N GLN A 71 -29.14 0.29 -13.28
CA GLN A 71 -30.54 0.68 -13.27
C GLN A 71 -31.10 0.46 -14.68
N THR A 72 -32.13 -0.37 -14.79
CA THR A 72 -32.93 -0.54 -16.00
C THR A 72 -33.96 0.58 -16.11
N GLU A 73 -34.57 0.76 -17.29
CA GLU A 73 -35.64 1.76 -17.50
C GLU A 73 -36.80 1.57 -16.49
N GLU A 74 -37.07 0.32 -16.12
CA GLU A 74 -38.08 -0.08 -15.11
C GLU A 74 -37.72 0.37 -13.68
N THR A 75 -36.44 0.45 -13.33
CA THR A 75 -35.99 0.88 -11.99
C THR A 75 -36.00 2.39 -11.81
N LEU A 76 -36.10 3.15 -12.91
CA LEU A 76 -36.14 4.61 -12.93
C LEU A 76 -37.57 5.18 -12.86
N GLY A 77 -38.58 4.32 -12.83
CA GLY A 77 -40.00 4.73 -12.83
C GLY A 77 -40.42 5.44 -14.12
N LEU A 78 -39.68 5.25 -15.20
CA LEU A 78 -40.00 5.82 -16.51
C LEU A 78 -41.15 5.00 -17.14
N PRO A 79 -42.14 5.66 -17.76
CA PRO A 79 -43.17 4.94 -18.50
C PRO A 79 -42.55 4.13 -19.64
N PRO A 80 -43.12 2.96 -20.00
CA PRO A 80 -42.57 2.08 -21.03
C PRO A 80 -42.34 2.83 -22.35
N GLY A 81 -41.11 2.79 -22.87
CA GLY A 81 -40.75 3.40 -24.16
C GLY A 81 -40.23 4.85 -24.08
N MET A 82 -40.12 5.45 -22.89
CA MET A 82 -39.51 6.77 -22.72
C MET A 82 -38.00 6.65 -22.49
N THR A 83 -37.20 6.83 -23.54
CA THR A 83 -35.74 6.90 -23.42
C THR A 83 -35.32 8.34 -23.09
N LEU A 84 -34.57 8.52 -21.99
CA LEU A 84 -33.92 9.79 -21.70
C LEU A 84 -32.65 9.92 -22.57
N PRO A 85 -32.58 10.87 -23.53
CA PRO A 85 -31.41 11.00 -24.38
C PRO A 85 -30.17 11.30 -23.53
N GLY A 86 -29.12 10.47 -23.70
CA GLY A 86 -27.85 10.60 -22.98
C GLY A 86 -27.75 9.89 -21.63
N LEU A 87 -28.85 9.36 -21.06
CA LEU A 87 -28.81 8.64 -19.79
C LEU A 87 -28.08 7.30 -19.92
N ALA A 88 -28.35 6.55 -21.00
CA ALA A 88 -27.65 5.31 -21.30
C ALA A 88 -26.14 5.53 -21.47
N GLU A 89 -25.74 6.56 -22.21
CA GLU A 89 -24.32 6.91 -22.37
C GLU A 89 -23.65 7.35 -21.06
N GLN A 90 -24.35 8.13 -20.23
CA GLN A 90 -23.83 8.55 -18.92
C GLN A 90 -23.63 7.36 -17.98
N GLN A 91 -24.60 6.44 -17.96
CA GLN A 91 -24.50 5.19 -17.21
C GLN A 91 -23.34 4.34 -17.74
N GLU A 92 -23.23 4.16 -19.05
CA GLU A 92 -22.16 3.37 -19.67
C GLU A 92 -20.77 3.95 -19.40
N ARG A 93 -20.59 5.27 -19.49
CA ARG A 93 -19.32 5.93 -19.11
C ARG A 93 -18.99 5.70 -17.64
N LYS A 94 -19.98 5.79 -16.75
CA LYS A 94 -19.81 5.54 -15.32
C LYS A 94 -19.45 4.08 -15.05
N PHE A 95 -20.11 3.13 -15.70
CA PHE A 95 -19.79 1.71 -15.57
C PHE A 95 -18.39 1.37 -16.10
N LYS A 96 -18.03 1.89 -17.27
CA LYS A 96 -16.70 1.69 -17.86
C LYS A 96 -15.58 2.26 -16.99
N ALA A 97 -15.79 3.44 -16.40
CA ALA A 97 -14.84 4.01 -15.44
C ALA A 97 -14.66 3.12 -14.21
N LEU A 98 -15.77 2.58 -13.70
CA LEU A 98 -15.76 1.74 -12.51
C LEU A 98 -15.24 0.31 -12.75
N ASP A 99 -15.50 -0.28 -13.91
CA ASP A 99 -14.93 -1.57 -14.32
C ASP A 99 -13.42 -1.46 -14.53
N ASN A 100 -12.96 -0.35 -15.12
CA ASN A 100 -11.53 -0.05 -15.22
C ASN A 100 -10.85 0.09 -13.85
N GLU A 101 -11.61 0.55 -12.84
CA GLU A 101 -11.17 0.73 -11.47
C GLU A 101 -11.41 -0.52 -10.61
N THR A 102 -11.89 -1.68 -11.10
CA THR A 102 -12.22 -2.83 -10.24
C THR A 102 -11.66 -4.17 -10.74
N LEU A 103 -11.30 -5.07 -9.81
CA LEU A 103 -10.63 -6.35 -10.08
C LEU A 103 -11.55 -7.56 -9.92
N ARG A 104 -12.48 -7.52 -8.96
CA ARG A 104 -13.35 -8.65 -8.62
C ARG A 104 -14.65 -8.18 -7.98
N TYR A 105 -15.75 -8.85 -8.32
CA TYR A 105 -17.03 -8.72 -7.65
C TYR A 105 -17.09 -9.61 -6.41
N LEU A 106 -17.52 -9.07 -5.27
CA LEU A 106 -17.80 -9.81 -4.04
C LEU A 106 -19.31 -10.05 -3.92
N PRO A 107 -19.76 -11.07 -3.16
CA PRO A 107 -21.16 -11.18 -2.77
C PRO A 107 -21.61 -9.92 -2.01
N GLU A 108 -22.93 -9.69 -1.92
CA GLU A 108 -23.53 -8.61 -1.10
C GLU A 108 -23.22 -7.17 -1.55
N ASN A 109 -23.37 -6.84 -2.84
CA ASN A 109 -23.27 -5.46 -3.35
C ASN A 109 -21.91 -4.79 -3.11
N HIS A 110 -20.81 -5.53 -3.24
CA HIS A 110 -19.48 -4.97 -3.09
C HIS A 110 -18.56 -5.39 -4.24
N ARG A 111 -17.55 -4.56 -4.53
CA ARG A 111 -16.47 -4.88 -5.47
C ARG A 111 -15.13 -4.37 -4.98
N VAL A 112 -14.06 -5.02 -5.41
CA VAL A 112 -12.68 -4.70 -5.04
C VAL A 112 -12.09 -3.77 -6.10
N ALA A 113 -11.63 -2.59 -5.69
CA ALA A 113 -11.00 -1.63 -6.59
C ALA A 113 -9.59 -2.08 -7.05
N LYS A 114 -9.14 -1.59 -8.21
CA LYS A 114 -7.87 -1.88 -8.86
C LYS A 114 -6.77 -1.14 -8.12
N ARG A 115 -5.74 -1.90 -7.75
CA ARG A 115 -4.63 -1.47 -6.89
C ARG A 115 -3.80 -0.39 -7.57
N TYR A 116 -3.40 0.64 -6.81
CA TYR A 116 -2.10 1.24 -7.05
C TYR A 116 -1.07 0.29 -6.45
N ASN A 117 -0.46 -0.54 -7.29
CA ASN A 117 0.56 -1.51 -6.92
C ASN A 117 1.83 -1.14 -7.67
N ALA A 118 2.52 -0.11 -7.18
CA ALA A 118 3.92 0.02 -7.53
C ALA A 118 4.65 -1.13 -6.83
N GLY A 119 5.65 -1.73 -7.50
CA GLY A 119 6.44 -2.80 -6.91
C GLY A 119 6.99 -2.37 -5.54
N ASP A 120 7.20 -3.34 -4.64
CA ASP A 120 7.85 -3.05 -3.37
C ASP A 120 9.24 -2.44 -3.66
N ILE A 121 9.69 -1.47 -2.87
CA ILE A 121 10.98 -0.79 -3.09
C ILE A 121 11.90 -1.07 -1.91
N VAL A 122 13.16 -1.39 -2.19
CA VAL A 122 14.21 -1.47 -1.17
C VAL A 122 15.03 -0.21 -1.20
N PHE A 123 15.27 0.37 -0.04
CA PHE A 123 16.15 1.51 0.10
C PHE A 123 16.93 1.53 1.41
N PRO A 124 18.03 2.30 1.47
CA PRO A 124 18.74 2.55 2.70
C PRO A 124 17.84 3.32 3.66
N LEU A 125 17.87 2.98 4.95
CA LEU A 125 16.96 3.60 5.92
C LEU A 125 17.00 5.14 5.93
N ASP A 126 18.15 5.71 5.57
CA ASP A 126 18.42 7.15 5.63
C ASP A 126 17.65 7.99 4.62
N ILE A 127 17.03 7.35 3.62
CA ILE A 127 16.21 8.06 2.62
C ILE A 127 14.71 7.82 2.81
N LEU A 128 14.31 7.27 3.97
CA LEU A 128 12.90 7.09 4.31
C LEU A 128 12.21 8.46 4.51
N VAL A 129 11.49 8.91 3.50
CA VAL A 129 10.78 10.21 3.51
C VAL A 129 9.26 10.08 3.52
N TYR A 130 8.73 8.97 3.01
CA TYR A 130 7.29 8.68 2.98
C TYR A 130 7.03 7.19 3.16
N VAL A 131 5.78 6.86 3.45
CA VAL A 131 5.27 5.49 3.42
C VAL A 131 3.97 5.45 2.63
N VAL A 132 3.68 4.33 1.98
CA VAL A 132 2.39 4.12 1.31
C VAL A 132 1.54 3.22 2.19
N CYS A 133 0.51 3.80 2.80
CA CYS A 133 -0.45 3.07 3.60
C CYS A 133 -1.61 2.57 2.72
N PRO A 134 -2.02 1.29 2.85
CA PRO A 134 -3.17 0.77 2.12
C PRO A 134 -4.46 1.53 2.43
N GLU A 135 -4.61 2.02 3.65
CA GLU A 135 -5.79 2.75 4.13
C GLU A 135 -5.71 4.27 3.87
N HIS A 136 -4.53 4.87 4.04
CA HIS A 136 -4.37 6.34 4.06
C HIS A 136 -3.67 6.93 2.82
N GLY A 137 -3.20 6.08 1.90
CA GLY A 137 -2.44 6.55 0.73
C GLY A 137 -0.98 6.85 1.04
N MET A 138 -0.38 7.66 0.19
CA MET A 138 0.97 8.16 0.39
C MET A 138 0.97 9.14 1.57
N LEU A 139 1.81 8.85 2.56
CA LEU A 139 1.97 9.62 3.77
C LEU A 139 3.42 10.11 3.88
N ASN A 140 3.61 11.41 3.82
CA ASN A 140 4.91 12.02 4.09
C ASN A 140 5.18 11.98 5.60
N LEU A 141 6.38 11.58 5.98
CA LEU A 141 6.81 11.66 7.37
C LEU A 141 6.95 13.15 7.75
N LEU A 142 6.40 13.52 8.90
CA LEU A 142 6.43 14.92 9.37
C LEU A 142 7.85 15.40 9.65
N ASP A 143 8.68 14.50 10.18
CA ASP A 143 10.10 14.72 10.48
C ASP A 143 10.84 13.42 10.09
N PRO A 144 11.30 13.31 8.82
CA PRO A 144 11.97 12.12 8.31
C PRO A 144 13.22 11.77 9.11
N ASP A 145 14.07 12.78 9.40
CA ASP A 145 15.35 12.58 10.09
C ASP A 145 15.13 12.04 11.51
N ARG A 146 14.19 12.62 12.26
CA ARG A 146 13.83 12.11 13.59
C ARG A 146 13.22 10.72 13.52
N THR A 147 12.36 10.44 12.53
CA THR A 147 11.75 9.12 12.37
C THR A 147 12.81 8.06 12.08
N VAL A 148 13.79 8.37 11.23
CA VAL A 148 14.94 7.52 10.94
C VAL A 148 15.80 7.32 12.19
N ALA A 149 16.07 8.38 12.95
CA ALA A 149 16.84 8.29 14.20
C ALA A 149 16.14 7.39 15.23
N ASP A 150 14.84 7.58 15.43
CA ASP A 150 14.00 6.76 16.30
C ASP A 150 13.98 5.29 15.84
N LEU A 151 13.88 5.06 14.53
CA LEU A 151 13.88 3.70 13.99
C LEU A 151 15.25 3.02 14.17
N ARG A 152 16.35 3.73 13.95
CA ARG A 152 17.71 3.23 14.20
C ARG A 152 17.92 2.84 15.66
N ASP A 153 17.50 3.69 16.59
CA ASP A 153 17.56 3.40 18.03
C ASP A 153 16.70 2.17 18.38
N PHE A 154 15.51 2.08 17.80
CA PHE A 154 14.62 0.93 17.98
C PHE A 154 15.22 -0.38 17.45
N ILE A 155 15.84 -0.36 16.27
CA ILE A 155 16.53 -1.52 15.68
C ILE A 155 17.69 -1.96 16.56
N ARG A 156 18.54 -1.02 17.03
CA ARG A 156 19.68 -1.33 17.92
C ARG A 156 19.27 -2.02 19.21
N LYS A 157 18.09 -1.70 19.74
CA LYS A 157 17.50 -2.30 20.94
C LYS A 157 16.74 -3.60 20.66
N THR A 158 16.66 -4.02 19.38
CA THR A 158 15.87 -5.14 18.93
C THR A 158 16.77 -6.26 18.44
N LYS A 159 16.57 -7.48 18.96
CA LYS A 159 17.23 -8.68 18.41
C LYS A 159 16.78 -8.91 16.96
N PHE A 160 17.72 -9.21 16.07
CA PHE A 160 17.43 -9.49 14.66
C PHE A 160 16.41 -10.62 14.46
N GLY A 161 15.54 -10.47 13.46
CA GLY A 161 14.50 -11.45 13.10
C GLY A 161 13.30 -11.55 14.05
N THR A 162 13.10 -10.60 14.96
CA THR A 162 12.01 -10.66 15.95
C THR A 162 10.68 -10.04 15.50
N LYS A 163 10.61 -9.40 14.32
CA LYS A 163 9.40 -8.76 13.76
C LYS A 163 8.71 -7.77 14.71
N ARG A 164 9.49 -6.99 15.46
CA ARG A 164 8.95 -5.96 16.36
C ARG A 164 8.22 -4.88 15.56
N ARG A 165 7.11 -4.35 16.06
CA ARG A 165 6.36 -3.29 15.34
C ARG A 165 6.88 -1.91 15.71
N PHE A 166 7.16 -1.10 14.70
CA PHE A 166 7.45 0.33 14.85
C PHE A 166 6.33 1.13 14.18
N PHE A 167 5.77 2.11 14.89
CA PHE A 167 4.70 2.96 14.38
C PHE A 167 5.30 4.26 13.83
N ALA A 168 5.22 4.43 12.51
CA ALA A 168 5.79 5.56 11.78
C ALA A 168 5.10 6.88 12.15
N PHE A 169 3.78 6.87 12.27
CA PHE A 169 3.00 7.97 12.82
C PHE A 169 2.50 7.55 14.20
N ARG A 170 3.06 8.13 15.26
CA ARG A 170 2.51 7.93 16.60
C ARG A 170 1.21 8.71 16.70
N ALA A 171 0.19 8.12 17.34
CA ALA A 171 -1.04 8.83 17.65
C ALA A 171 -0.69 10.04 18.53
N THR A 172 -0.80 11.23 17.97
CA THR A 172 -0.96 12.49 18.68
C THR A 172 -2.40 12.60 19.18
#